data_AF-A0A385FVH7-F1
#
_entry.id   AF-A0A385FVH7-F1
#
_cell.length_a   1.000
_cell.length_b   1.000
_cell.length_c   1.000
_cell.angle_alpha   90.00
_cell.angle_beta   90.00
_cell.angle_gamma   90.00
#
_symmetry.space_group_name_H-M   'P 1'
#
loop_
_entity.id
_entity.type
_entity.pdbx_description
1 polymer ?
#
loop_
_entity_poly.entity_id
_entity_poly.type
_entity_poly.pdbx_seq_one_letter_code
_entity_poly.pdbx_strand_id
1 'polypeptide(L)'
;MDFLGASEGLNAKAQNRGLLQAVDDFTAEAQLDKAERQNVRQQVYSYCNEQLQAGEEIELKSLSKELAGVSEVSFTEFAAEKGYELEESFPADRSTLRQLTKFAGSGGGLTINFDAMLLGERIFWDPATDTLTIKGTPPNLRDQLQRRTSGGN
;
A
#
# COMPACT_ATOMS: atom_id res chain seq x y z
N MET A 1 8.50 40.04 10.79
CA MET A 1 8.52 39.56 9.40
C MET A 1 9.34 38.29 9.40
N ASP A 2 8.67 37.14 9.37
CA ASP A 2 9.27 35.87 8.96
C ASP A 2 8.24 35.20 8.06
N PHE A 3 8.34 35.55 6.77
CA PHE A 3 7.64 34.88 5.69
C PHE A 3 8.41 33.58 5.47
N LEU A 4 8.01 32.54 6.21
CA LEU A 4 8.52 31.18 6.05
C LEU A 4 8.49 30.82 4.57
N GLY A 5 9.66 30.48 4.05
CA GLY A 5 9.87 30.19 2.65
C GLY A 5 8.90 29.11 2.20
N ALA A 6 8.11 29.45 1.19
CA ALA A 6 7.51 28.43 0.35
C ALA A 6 8.67 27.69 -0.32
N SER A 7 9.12 26.60 0.30
CA SER A 7 9.84 25.57 -0.44
C SER A 7 8.95 25.17 -1.61
N GLU A 8 9.54 24.99 -2.79
CA GLU A 8 8.86 24.46 -3.96
C GLU A 8 8.01 23.27 -3.51
N GLY A 9 6.69 23.37 -3.71
CA GLY A 9 5.72 22.50 -3.07
C GLY A 9 5.97 21.04 -3.43
N LEU A 10 6.70 20.36 -2.56
CA LEU A 10 7.11 18.98 -2.72
C LEU A 10 5.84 18.15 -2.96
N ASN A 11 5.75 17.48 -4.10
CA ASN A 11 4.54 16.77 -4.48
C ASN A 11 4.46 15.48 -3.67
N ALA A 12 3.92 15.58 -2.46
CA ALA A 12 3.74 14.50 -1.50
C ALA A 12 3.18 13.24 -2.15
N LYS A 13 2.18 13.42 -3.02
CA LYS A 13 1.51 12.32 -3.72
C LYS A 13 2.41 11.64 -4.75
N ALA A 14 3.24 12.41 -5.47
CA ALA A 14 4.22 11.85 -6.40
C ALA A 14 5.31 11.07 -5.65
N GLN A 15 5.83 11.65 -4.56
CA GLN A 15 6.86 11.00 -3.72
C GLN A 15 6.35 9.69 -3.10
N ASN A 16 5.14 9.68 -2.51
CA ASN A 16 4.56 8.46 -1.96
C ASN A 16 4.27 7.41 -3.07
N ARG A 17 3.89 7.82 -4.29
CA ARG A 17 3.71 6.87 -5.40
C ARG A 17 5.04 6.28 -5.85
N GLY A 18 6.07 7.11 -5.97
CA GLY A 18 7.44 6.66 -6.26
C GLY A 18 7.92 5.67 -5.21
N LEU A 19 7.65 5.95 -3.93
CA LEU A 19 8.00 5.05 -2.82
C LEU A 19 7.31 3.69 -2.97
N LEU A 20 6.01 3.68 -3.24
CA LEU A 20 5.24 2.44 -3.43
C LEU A 20 5.81 1.58 -4.55
N GLN A 21 6.11 2.20 -5.70
CA GLN A 21 6.70 1.49 -6.84
C GLN A 21 8.11 0.97 -6.51
N ALA A 22 8.94 1.79 -5.88
CA ALA A 22 10.28 1.40 -5.47
C ALA A 22 10.25 0.20 -4.51
N VAL A 23 9.32 0.16 -3.55
CA VAL A 23 9.15 -0.97 -2.62
C VAL A 23 8.73 -2.24 -3.37
N ASP A 24 7.80 -2.11 -4.32
CA ASP A 24 7.35 -3.25 -5.12
C ASP A 24 8.50 -3.84 -5.94
N ASP A 25 9.27 -3.00 -6.62
CA ASP A 25 10.41 -3.42 -7.43
C ASP A 25 11.54 -3.99 -6.55
N PHE A 26 11.81 -3.37 -5.40
CA PHE A 26 12.82 -3.84 -4.45
C PHE A 26 12.54 -5.27 -3.98
N THR A 27 11.28 -5.54 -3.62
CA THR A 27 10.89 -6.89 -3.19
C THR A 27 10.81 -7.90 -4.33
N ALA A 28 10.57 -7.44 -5.56
CA ALA A 28 10.63 -8.28 -6.75
C ALA A 28 12.07 -8.66 -7.11
N GLU A 29 13.02 -7.73 -6.99
CA GLU A 29 14.45 -7.94 -7.25
C GLU A 29 15.10 -8.83 -6.21
N ALA A 30 14.69 -8.70 -4.94
CA ALA A 30 15.05 -9.62 -3.86
C ALA A 30 14.42 -11.03 -4.02
N GLN A 31 13.64 -11.26 -5.09
CA GLN A 31 12.99 -12.52 -5.42
C GLN A 31 12.09 -13.09 -4.30
N LEU A 32 11.56 -12.20 -3.44
CA LEU A 32 10.70 -12.58 -2.33
C LEU A 32 9.43 -13.28 -2.82
N ASP A 33 8.94 -14.21 -2.02
CA ASP A 33 7.64 -14.84 -2.25
C ASP A 33 6.48 -13.89 -1.91
N LYS A 34 5.24 -14.33 -2.18
CA LYS A 34 4.06 -13.50 -1.97
C LYS A 34 3.87 -13.08 -0.50
N ALA A 35 4.16 -13.97 0.45
CA ALA A 35 3.99 -13.68 1.87
C ALA A 35 5.07 -12.71 2.35
N GLU A 36 6.31 -12.91 1.92
CA GLU A 36 7.45 -12.04 2.22
C GLU A 36 7.24 -10.63 1.67
N ARG A 37 6.80 -10.48 0.41
CA ARG A 37 6.44 -9.17 -0.18
C ARG A 37 5.36 -8.46 0.63
N GLN A 38 4.34 -9.21 1.07
CA GLN A 38 3.26 -8.64 1.87
C GLN A 38 3.76 -8.16 3.23
N ASN A 39 4.70 -8.87 3.85
CA ASN A 39 5.32 -8.47 5.11
C ASN A 39 6.13 -7.18 4.94
N VAL A 40 6.94 -7.08 3.87
CA VAL A 40 7.70 -5.86 3.57
C VAL A 40 6.76 -4.67 3.35
N ARG A 41 5.72 -4.82 2.52
CA ARG A 41 4.71 -3.76 2.32
C ARG A 41 4.03 -3.34 3.62
N GLN A 42 3.72 -4.29 4.49
CA GLN A 42 3.14 -4.01 5.80
C GLN A 42 4.11 -3.25 6.70
N GLN A 43 5.41 -3.59 6.67
CA GLN A 43 6.44 -2.90 7.43
C GLN A 43 6.61 -1.45 6.96
N VAL A 44 6.70 -1.23 5.64
CA VAL A 44 6.75 0.13 5.05
C VAL A 44 5.51 0.92 5.47
N TYR A 45 4.32 0.33 5.34
CA TYR A 45 3.09 0.99 5.76
C TYR A 45 3.10 1.36 7.24
N SER A 46 3.54 0.45 8.12
CA SER A 46 3.62 0.70 9.56
C SER A 46 4.52 1.90 9.87
N TYR A 47 5.73 1.92 9.32
CA TYR A 47 6.65 3.06 9.48
C TYR A 47 6.02 4.37 8.98
N CYS A 48 5.52 4.41 7.74
CA CYS A 48 4.95 5.64 7.18
C CYS A 48 3.70 6.10 7.93
N ASN A 49 2.92 5.17 8.49
CA ASN A 49 1.74 5.47 9.27
C ASN A 49 2.08 5.97 10.68
N GLU A 50 3.19 5.54 11.27
CA GLU A 50 3.73 6.11 12.51
C GLU A 50 4.20 7.55 12.30
N GLN A 51 4.99 7.81 11.25
CA GLN A 51 5.41 9.17 10.86
C GLN A 51 4.20 10.09 10.65
N LEU A 52 3.19 9.62 9.92
CA LEU A 52 1.95 10.34 9.70
C LEU A 52 1.18 10.65 11.00
N GLN A 53 1.21 9.75 11.98
CA GLN A 53 0.55 9.97 13.28
C GLN A 53 1.34 10.93 14.18
N ALA A 54 2.67 10.90 14.09
CA ALA A 54 3.55 11.85 14.76
C ALA A 54 3.51 13.25 14.12
N GLY A 55 2.98 13.38 12.90
CA GLY A 55 3.05 14.62 12.12
C GLY A 55 4.44 14.88 11.55
N GLU A 56 5.25 13.82 11.44
CA GLU A 56 6.60 13.82 10.93
C GLU A 56 6.62 13.39 9.46
N GLU A 57 7.72 13.70 8.78
CA GLU A 57 7.95 13.30 7.40
C GLU A 57 8.52 11.87 7.31
N ILE A 58 8.33 11.24 6.15
CA ILE A 58 8.96 9.96 5.83
C ILE A 58 10.42 10.23 5.51
N GLU A 59 11.33 9.70 6.31
CA GLU A 59 12.77 9.76 6.03
C GLU A 59 13.24 8.50 5.29
N LEU A 60 13.77 8.65 4.08
CA LEU A 60 14.15 7.51 3.23
C LEU A 60 15.25 6.64 3.88
N LYS A 61 16.21 7.27 4.56
CA LYS A 61 17.29 6.57 5.29
C LYS A 61 16.76 5.76 6.47
N SER A 62 15.79 6.31 7.21
CA SER A 62 15.19 5.63 8.36
C SER A 62 14.32 4.47 7.89
N LEU A 63 13.50 4.67 6.85
CA LEU A 63 12.77 3.59 6.20
C LEU A 63 13.70 2.49 5.66
N SER A 64 14.83 2.85 5.05
CA SER A 64 15.79 1.86 4.56
C SER A 64 16.43 1.02 5.66
N LYS A 65 16.54 1.55 6.89
CA LYS A 65 17.02 0.78 8.04
C LYS A 65 15.96 -0.21 8.52
N GLU A 66 14.69 0.17 8.47
CA GLU A 66 13.59 -0.77 8.75
C GLU A 66 13.66 -1.94 7.77
N LEU A 67 13.90 -1.68 6.49
CA LEU A 67 14.00 -2.71 5.46
C LEU A 67 15.36 -3.45 5.40
N ALA A 68 16.19 -3.32 6.43
CA ALA A 68 17.47 -4.02 6.48
C ALA A 68 17.27 -5.55 6.47
N GLY A 69 18.08 -6.26 5.68
CA GLY A 69 18.01 -7.72 5.56
C GLY A 69 16.97 -8.25 4.57
N VAL A 70 16.18 -7.37 3.94
CA VAL A 70 15.29 -7.76 2.82
C VAL A 70 16.09 -8.12 1.56
N SER A 71 17.20 -7.42 1.32
CA SER A 71 18.11 -7.63 0.20
C SER A 71 19.55 -7.43 0.65
N GLU A 72 20.51 -7.80 -0.21
CA GLU A 72 21.94 -7.54 0.00
C GLU A 72 22.27 -6.03 -0.03
N VAL A 73 21.52 -5.27 -0.83
CA VAL A 73 21.65 -3.79 -0.93
C VAL A 73 20.58 -3.10 -0.09
N SER A 74 20.90 -1.92 0.42
CA SER A 74 19.91 -1.11 1.15
C SER A 74 18.83 -0.58 0.21
N PHE A 75 17.64 -0.31 0.74
CA PHE A 75 16.56 0.29 -0.03
C PHE A 75 16.93 1.66 -0.61
N THR A 76 17.71 2.47 0.13
CA THR A 76 18.25 3.74 -0.37
C THR A 76 19.18 3.57 -1.57
N GLU A 77 20.09 2.60 -1.53
CA GLU A 77 21.01 2.32 -2.64
C GLU A 77 20.24 1.80 -3.85
N PHE A 78 19.32 0.88 -3.63
CA PHE A 78 18.42 0.37 -4.66
C PHE A 78 17.64 1.48 -5.35
N ALA A 79 17.00 2.37 -4.57
CA ALA A 79 16.21 3.48 -5.12
C ALA A 79 17.07 4.40 -5.99
N ALA A 80 18.28 4.74 -5.54
CA ALA A 80 19.22 5.56 -6.29
C ALA A 80 19.69 4.85 -7.58
N GLU A 81 20.04 3.56 -7.50
CA GLU A 81 20.52 2.78 -8.66
C GLU A 81 19.45 2.64 -9.75
N LYS A 82 18.18 2.41 -9.36
CA LYS A 82 17.07 2.33 -10.30
C LYS A 82 16.56 3.70 -10.78
N GLY A 83 17.16 4.80 -10.32
CA GLY A 83 16.83 6.16 -10.76
C GLY A 83 15.52 6.69 -10.19
N TYR A 84 15.09 6.20 -9.01
CA TYR A 84 13.96 6.79 -8.31
C TYR A 84 14.34 8.15 -7.73
N GLU A 85 13.62 9.21 -8.15
CA GLU A 85 13.78 10.57 -7.65
C GLU A 85 13.02 10.76 -6.32
N LEU A 86 13.42 9.97 -5.31
CA LEU A 86 12.89 10.09 -3.95
C LEU A 86 13.72 11.09 -3.16
N GLU A 87 13.02 12.06 -2.56
CA GLU A 87 13.63 13.03 -1.67
C GLU A 87 14.10 12.36 -0.38
N GLU A 88 15.11 12.94 0.29
CA GLU A 88 15.61 12.38 1.55
C GLU A 88 14.52 12.34 2.64
N SER A 89 13.61 13.31 2.61
CA SER A 89 12.46 13.45 3.49
C SER A 89 11.25 14.01 2.72
N PHE A 90 10.05 13.47 2.98
CA PHE A 90 8.82 13.97 2.37
C PHE A 90 7.56 13.67 3.20
N PRO A 91 6.50 14.49 3.12
CA PRO A 91 5.30 14.28 3.91
C PRO A 91 4.55 13.02 3.47
N ALA A 92 4.03 12.29 4.45
CA ALA A 92 3.22 11.09 4.24
C ALA A 92 1.87 11.42 3.59
N ASP A 93 1.51 10.73 2.51
CA ASP A 93 0.18 10.81 1.90
C ASP A 93 -0.66 9.58 2.30
N ARG A 94 -1.57 9.77 3.27
CA ARG A 94 -2.45 8.71 3.79
C ARG A 94 -3.18 7.93 2.69
N SER A 95 -3.61 8.61 1.63
CA SER A 95 -4.41 7.99 0.57
C SER A 95 -3.59 7.04 -0.30
N THR A 96 -2.34 7.41 -0.56
CA THR A 96 -1.38 6.62 -1.34
C THR A 96 -0.85 5.47 -0.49
N LEU A 97 -0.44 5.72 0.75
CA LEU A 97 0.10 4.69 1.65
C LEU A 97 -0.87 3.52 1.87
N ARG A 98 -2.18 3.78 1.93
CA ARG A 98 -3.20 2.72 2.03
C ARG A 98 -3.14 1.68 0.91
N GLN A 99 -2.57 2.00 -0.25
CA GLN A 99 -2.43 1.06 -1.36
C GLN A 99 -1.36 -0.01 -1.10
N LEU A 100 -0.44 0.20 -0.16
CA LEU A 100 0.52 -0.84 0.26
C LEU A 100 -0.17 -2.05 0.90
N THR A 101 -1.28 -1.82 1.59
CA THR A 101 -1.94 -2.84 2.43
C THR A 101 -3.30 -3.25 1.91
N LYS A 102 -3.87 -2.57 0.91
CA LYS A 102 -5.22 -2.82 0.42
C LYS A 102 -5.32 -2.80 -1.10
N PHE A 103 -6.16 -3.70 -1.62
CA PHE A 103 -6.70 -3.56 -2.97
C PHE A 103 -7.98 -2.74 -2.92
N ALA A 104 -8.12 -1.77 -3.82
CA ALA A 104 -9.33 -0.96 -3.96
C ALA A 104 -9.67 -0.73 -5.43
N GLY A 105 -10.96 -0.76 -5.76
CA GLY A 105 -11.46 -0.52 -7.11
C GLY A 105 -12.93 -0.12 -7.11
N SER A 106 -13.31 0.70 -8.08
CA SER A 106 -14.70 1.10 -8.30
C SER A 106 -15.02 1.17 -9.79
N GLY A 107 -16.25 0.79 -10.15
CA GLY A 107 -16.72 0.75 -11.53
C GLY A 107 -18.05 0.01 -11.67
N GLY A 108 -18.88 0.39 -12.63
CA GLY A 108 -20.14 -0.32 -12.92
C GLY A 108 -21.14 -0.41 -11.76
N GLY A 109 -21.11 0.55 -10.82
CA GLY A 109 -21.93 0.52 -9.60
C GLY A 109 -21.38 -0.35 -8.47
N LEU A 110 -20.19 -0.95 -8.65
CA LEU A 110 -19.46 -1.70 -7.64
C LEU A 110 -18.35 -0.83 -7.04
N THR A 111 -18.14 -0.94 -5.73
CA THR A 111 -16.94 -0.44 -5.04
C THR A 111 -16.48 -1.51 -4.09
N ILE A 112 -15.20 -1.88 -4.20
CA ILE A 112 -14.59 -2.93 -3.38
C ILE A 112 -13.27 -2.41 -2.80
N ASN A 113 -13.03 -2.77 -1.54
CA ASN A 113 -11.78 -2.49 -0.84
C ASN A 113 -11.54 -3.60 0.18
N PHE A 114 -10.35 -4.20 0.18
CA PHE A 114 -9.99 -5.29 1.09
C PHE A 114 -8.49 -5.33 1.34
N ASP A 115 -8.10 -5.88 2.50
CA ASP A 115 -6.70 -6.04 2.87
C ASP A 115 -5.99 -7.03 1.95
N ALA A 116 -4.82 -6.68 1.43
CA ALA A 116 -4.10 -7.47 0.44
C ALA A 116 -3.77 -8.89 0.91
N MET A 117 -3.60 -9.09 2.22
CA MET A 117 -3.43 -10.40 2.84
C MET A 117 -4.61 -11.36 2.57
N LEU A 118 -5.82 -10.84 2.36
CA LEU A 118 -7.00 -11.66 2.09
C LEU A 118 -6.98 -12.30 0.70
N LEU A 119 -6.14 -11.82 -0.22
CA LEU A 119 -6.00 -12.38 -1.56
C LEU A 119 -5.32 -13.75 -1.51
N GLY A 120 -6.03 -14.80 -1.87
CA GLY A 120 -5.62 -16.21 -1.78
C GLY A 120 -6.07 -16.91 -0.49
N GLU A 121 -6.57 -16.17 0.50
CA GLU A 121 -7.11 -16.72 1.75
C GLU A 121 -8.65 -16.71 1.74
N ARG A 122 -9.23 -15.51 1.57
CA ARG A 122 -10.68 -15.30 1.52
C ARG A 122 -11.14 -14.74 0.19
N ILE A 123 -10.27 -14.04 -0.52
CA ILE A 123 -10.58 -13.42 -1.80
C ILE A 123 -9.75 -14.09 -2.88
N PHE A 124 -10.41 -14.58 -3.92
CA PHE A 124 -9.76 -15.34 -5.00
C PHE A 124 -10.10 -14.65 -6.31
N TRP A 125 -9.09 -14.25 -7.07
CA TRP A 125 -9.27 -13.72 -8.41
C TRP A 125 -8.83 -14.77 -9.43
N ASP A 126 -9.71 -15.08 -10.36
CA ASP A 126 -9.40 -15.87 -11.54
C ASP A 126 -9.19 -14.93 -12.73
N PRO A 127 -7.95 -14.75 -13.22
CA PRO A 127 -7.67 -13.88 -14.34
C PRO A 127 -8.22 -14.40 -15.68
N ALA A 128 -8.49 -15.71 -15.82
CA ALA A 128 -8.98 -16.28 -17.07
C ALA A 128 -10.46 -15.94 -17.31
N THR A 129 -11.25 -15.84 -16.24
CA THR A 129 -12.69 -15.54 -16.29
C THR A 129 -13.03 -14.14 -15.76
N ASP A 130 -12.01 -13.38 -15.34
CA ASP A 130 -12.13 -12.11 -14.62
C ASP A 130 -13.13 -12.18 -13.45
N THR A 131 -13.04 -13.25 -12.66
CA THR A 131 -13.98 -13.51 -11.56
C THR A 131 -13.32 -13.32 -10.21
N LEU A 132 -13.90 -12.44 -9.38
CA LEU A 132 -13.51 -12.26 -7.99
C LEU A 132 -14.47 -12.98 -7.04
N THR A 133 -13.99 -14.02 -6.35
CA THR A 133 -14.76 -14.79 -5.37
C THR A 133 -14.42 -14.38 -3.95
N ILE A 134 -15.43 -14.07 -3.13
CA ILE A 134 -15.28 -13.78 -1.69
C ILE A 134 -15.81 -14.98 -0.89
N LYS A 135 -14.93 -15.72 -0.22
CA LYS A 135 -15.28 -16.77 0.73
C LYS A 135 -15.56 -16.17 2.11
N GLY A 136 -16.78 -16.42 2.58
CA GLY A 136 -17.30 -15.85 3.82
C GLY A 136 -17.74 -14.40 3.64
N THR A 137 -18.94 -14.19 3.13
CA THR A 137 -19.55 -12.86 2.95
C THR A 137 -19.49 -12.05 4.25
N PRO A 138 -19.07 -10.77 4.20
CA PRO A 138 -19.06 -9.89 5.38
C PRO A 138 -20.42 -9.91 6.09
N PRO A 139 -20.46 -10.00 7.44
CA PRO A 139 -21.71 -10.21 8.19
C PRO A 139 -22.81 -9.20 7.83
N ASN A 140 -22.48 -7.91 7.81
CA ASN A 140 -23.44 -6.86 7.45
C ASN A 140 -24.02 -7.06 6.03
N LEU A 141 -23.17 -7.39 5.05
CA LEU A 141 -23.63 -7.68 3.69
C LEU A 141 -24.49 -8.95 3.65
N ARG A 142 -24.09 -10.00 4.38
CA ARG A 142 -24.86 -11.25 4.50
C ARG A 142 -26.26 -10.99 5.05
N ASP A 143 -26.37 -10.21 6.13
CA ASP A 143 -27.65 -9.88 6.75
C ASP A 143 -28.54 -9.08 5.78
N GLN A 144 -27.98 -8.11 5.05
CA GLN A 144 -28.70 -7.35 4.04
C GLN A 144 -29.21 -8.24 2.90
N LEU A 145 -28.38 -9.16 2.42
CA LEU A 145 -28.78 -10.13 1.38
C LEU A 145 -29.88 -11.04 1.90
N GLN A 146 -29.69 -11.65 3.07
CA GLN A 146 -30.68 -12.55 3.68
C GLN A 146 -32.03 -11.86 3.86
N ARG A 147 -32.09 -10.65 4.45
CA ARG A 147 -33.37 -9.94 4.63
C ARG A 147 -34.10 -9.68 3.32
N ARG A 148 -33.37 -9.36 2.25
CA ARG A 148 -33.96 -9.05 0.93
C ARG A 148 -34.35 -10.30 0.14
N THR A 149 -33.66 -11.42 0.35
CA THR A 149 -33.94 -12.67 -0.38
C THR A 149 -34.88 -13.61 0.37
N SER A 150 -35.00 -13.51 1.70
CA SER A 150 -35.88 -14.35 2.52
C SER A 150 -37.29 -13.76 2.74
N GLY A 151 -37.51 -12.49 2.41
CA GLY A 151 -38.84 -11.83 2.45
C GLY A 151 -39.68 -11.99 1.18
N GLY A 152 -39.26 -12.85 0.24
CA GLY A 152 -39.95 -13.12 -1.01
C GLY A 152 -40.37 -14.58 -1.11
N ASN A 153 -41.39 -14.96 -0.34
CA ASN A 153 -42.26 -16.10 -0.58
C ASN A 153 -43.64 -15.80 0.01
#